data_AF-A0A935WLI8-F1
#
_entry.id   AF-A0A935WLI8-F1
#
_cell.length_a   1.000
_cell.length_b   1.000
_cell.length_c   1.000
_cell.angle_alpha   90.00
_cell.angle_beta   90.00
_cell.angle_gamma   90.00
#
_symmetry.space_group_name_H-M   'P 1'
#
loop_
_entity.id
_entity.type
_entity.pdbx_description
1 polymer ?
#
loop_
_entity_poly.entity_id
_entity_poly.type
_entity_poly.pdbx_seq_one_letter_code
_entity_poly.pdbx_strand_id
1 'polypeptide(L)'
;MQAGQADRLRLGLLATLLLGAVFLTIQFREWASLPFSPRTDAYGSLWYTITGFHAAHVAAGLVMLAVMLLRALRGHFTARRHLAVTNTGWYWHFVDVVWLFVFTSLYLSPRLR
;
A
#
# COMPACT_ATOMS: atom_id res chain seq x y z
N MET A 1 13.33 13.78 -20.61
CA MET A 1 13.36 12.32 -20.44
C MET A 1 13.37 11.72 -21.83
N GLN A 2 14.24 10.76 -22.15
CA GLN A 2 14.07 9.95 -23.34
C GLN A 2 12.69 9.26 -23.26
N ALA A 3 11.93 9.21 -24.35
CA ALA A 3 10.53 8.73 -24.36
C ALA A 3 10.35 7.40 -23.59
N GLY A 4 11.31 6.47 -23.74
CA GLY A 4 11.28 5.18 -23.05
C GLY A 4 11.39 5.21 -21.51
N GLN A 5 11.94 6.27 -20.91
CA GLN A 5 12.01 6.38 -19.43
C GLN A 5 10.68 6.84 -18.82
N ALA A 6 9.94 7.70 -19.53
CA ALA A 6 8.63 8.19 -19.08
C ALA A 6 7.60 7.06 -19.11
N ASP A 7 7.64 6.20 -20.13
CA ASP A 7 6.73 5.07 -20.26
C ASP A 7 6.99 3.99 -19.20
N ARG A 8 8.26 3.70 -18.88
CA ARG A 8 8.62 2.80 -17.78
C ARG A 8 8.14 3.32 -16.43
N LEU A 9 8.25 4.64 -16.18
CA LEU A 9 7.72 5.25 -14.96
C LEU A 9 6.21 5.10 -14.85
N ARG A 10 5.46 5.40 -15.93
CA ARG A 10 4.00 5.27 -15.97
C ARG A 10 3.57 3.83 -15.74
N LEU A 11 4.22 2.88 -16.41
CA LEU A 11 3.92 1.45 -16.26
C LEU A 11 4.19 0.97 -14.83
N GLY A 12 5.31 1.38 -14.23
CA GLY A 12 5.64 1.06 -12.83
C GLY A 12 4.60 1.61 -11.86
N LEU A 13 4.25 2.90 -11.98
CA LEU A 13 3.23 3.53 -11.14
C LEU A 13 1.86 2.85 -11.28
N LEU A 14 1.45 2.50 -12.50
CA LEU A 14 0.20 1.78 -12.75
C LEU A 14 0.23 0.38 -12.12
N ALA A 15 1.32 -0.36 -12.31
CA ALA A 15 1.47 -1.70 -11.74
C ALA A 15 1.39 -1.67 -10.21
N THR A 16 2.12 -0.75 -9.55
CA THR A 16 2.07 -0.61 -8.09
C THR A 16 0.68 -0.22 -7.58
N LEU A 17 -0.01 0.68 -8.29
CA LEU A 17 -1.37 1.08 -7.94
C LEU A 17 -2.36 -0.10 -8.02
N LEU A 18 -2.27 -0.93 -9.07
CA LEU A 18 -3.10 -2.12 -9.21
C LEU A 18 -2.81 -3.15 -8.13
N LEU A 19 -1.53 -3.41 -7.84
CA LEU A 19 -1.12 -4.35 -6.80
C LEU A 19 -1.62 -3.91 -5.42
N GLY A 20 -1.49 -2.63 -5.07
CA GLY A 20 -2.02 -2.11 -3.80
C GLY A 20 -3.55 -2.16 -3.72
N ALA A 21 -4.27 -1.95 -4.83
CA ALA A 21 -5.73 -2.09 -4.87
C ALA A 21 -6.17 -3.56 -4.67
N VAL A 22 -5.44 -4.51 -5.27
CA VAL A 22 -5.64 -5.95 -5.03
C VAL A 22 -5.38 -6.29 -3.57
N PHE A 23 -4.30 -5.78 -2.98
CA PHE A 23 -3.98 -5.97 -1.57
C PHE A 23 -5.13 -5.52 -0.66
N LEU A 24 -5.65 -4.30 -0.84
CA LEU A 24 -6.79 -3.81 -0.05
C LEU A 24 -8.04 -4.68 -0.25
N THR A 25 -8.31 -5.11 -1.48
CA THR A 25 -9.45 -5.99 -1.77
C THR A 25 -9.34 -7.30 -1.00
N ILE A 26 -8.14 -7.91 -0.98
CA ILE A 26 -7.87 -9.11 -0.19
C ILE A 26 -8.08 -8.82 1.31
N GLN A 27 -7.56 -7.70 1.82
CA GLN A 27 -7.68 -7.31 3.23
C GLN A 27 -9.15 -7.16 3.67
N PHE A 28 -9.99 -6.50 2.86
CA PHE A 28 -11.41 -6.35 3.15
C PHE A 28 -12.18 -7.68 3.10
N ARG A 29 -11.84 -8.55 2.13
CA ARG A 29 -12.43 -9.89 2.06
C ARG A 29 -12.06 -10.73 3.28
N GLU A 30 -10.82 -10.62 3.74
CA GLU A 30 -10.38 -11.29 4.94
C GLU A 30 -11.18 -10.81 6.16
N TRP A 31 -11.31 -9.50 6.36
CA TRP A 31 -12.11 -8.93 7.45
C TRP A 31 -13.54 -9.45 7.48
N ALA A 32 -14.14 -9.70 6.32
CA ALA A 32 -15.50 -10.25 6.21
C ALA A 32 -15.59 -11.76 6.51
N SER A 33 -14.47 -12.49 6.44
CA SER A 33 -14.42 -13.94 6.66
C SER A 33 -13.93 -14.36 8.05
N LEU A 34 -13.46 -13.41 8.88
CA LEU A 34 -12.92 -13.73 10.20
C LEU A 34 -14.03 -14.15 11.18
N PRO A 35 -13.77 -15.15 12.05
CA PRO A 35 -14.74 -15.60 13.05
C PRO A 35 -14.84 -14.66 14.27
N PHE A 36 -14.08 -13.57 14.29
CA PHE A 36 -14.06 -12.58 15.36
C PHE A 36 -14.22 -11.17 14.80
N SER A 37 -14.59 -10.24 15.69
CA SER A 37 -14.82 -8.83 15.39
C SER A 37 -13.98 -7.95 16.32
N PRO A 38 -13.91 -6.63 16.09
CA PRO A 38 -13.24 -5.71 17.00
C PRO A 38 -13.80 -5.72 18.44
N ARG A 39 -15.02 -6.25 18.65
CA ARG A 39 -15.69 -6.29 19.96
C ARG A 39 -15.62 -7.65 20.65
N THR A 40 -15.01 -8.66 20.01
CA THR A 40 -15.05 -10.03 20.52
C THR A 40 -14.19 -10.17 21.77
N ASP A 41 -12.93 -9.74 21.69
CA ASP A 41 -11.96 -9.81 22.78
C ASP A 41 -10.81 -8.81 22.54
N ALA A 42 -9.85 -8.76 23.46
CA ALA A 42 -8.68 -7.89 23.34
C ALA A 42 -7.85 -8.21 22.08
N TYR A 43 -7.76 -9.49 21.69
CA TYR A 43 -7.06 -9.90 20.49
C TYR A 43 -7.72 -9.33 19.22
N GLY A 44 -9.03 -9.51 19.06
CA GLY A 44 -9.80 -8.97 17.94
C GLY A 44 -9.69 -7.44 17.86
N SER A 45 -9.82 -6.73 18.99
CA SER A 45 -9.65 -5.28 19.04
C SER A 45 -8.27 -4.83 18.54
N LEU A 46 -7.20 -5.45 19.03
CA LEU A 46 -5.83 -5.12 18.63
C LEU A 46 -5.57 -5.49 17.16
N TRP A 47 -6.04 -6.65 16.72
CA TRP A 47 -5.87 -7.15 15.36
C TRP A 47 -6.48 -6.18 14.34
N TYR A 48 -7.74 -5.77 14.54
CA TYR A 48 -8.41 -4.83 13.65
C TYR A 48 -7.83 -3.41 13.74
N THR A 49 -7.33 -2.99 14.90
CA THR A 49 -6.68 -1.68 15.05
C THR A 49 -5.37 -1.61 14.25
N ILE A 50 -4.50 -2.62 14.42
CA ILE A 50 -3.20 -2.67 13.74
C ILE A 50 -3.39 -2.82 12.23
N THR A 51 -4.18 -3.82 11.80
CA THR A 51 -4.42 -4.07 10.37
C THR A 51 -5.23 -2.93 9.72
N GLY A 52 -6.19 -2.35 10.43
CA GLY A 52 -6.99 -1.22 9.97
C GLY A 52 -6.17 0.05 9.78
N PHE A 53 -5.31 0.39 10.74
CA PHE A 53 -4.42 1.55 10.63
C PHE A 53 -3.43 1.38 9.47
N HIS A 54 -2.91 0.17 9.30
CA HIS A 54 -2.05 -0.16 8.15
C HIS A 54 -2.81 -0.04 6.82
N ALA A 55 -4.02 -0.59 6.72
CA ALA A 55 -4.87 -0.48 5.53
C ALA A 55 -5.20 0.99 5.19
N ALA A 56 -5.40 1.84 6.20
CA ALA A 56 -5.56 3.28 5.98
C ALA A 56 -4.31 3.94 5.36
N HIS A 57 -3.11 3.53 5.77
CA HIS A 57 -1.86 4.00 5.15
C HIS A 57 -1.70 3.51 3.71
N VAL A 58 -2.04 2.25 3.43
CA VAL A 58 -2.05 1.72 2.05
C VAL A 58 -3.00 2.53 1.17
N ALA A 59 -4.21 2.82 1.66
CA ALA A 59 -5.19 3.64 0.92
C ALA A 59 -4.67 5.06 0.64
N ALA A 60 -4.05 5.71 1.62
CA ALA A 60 -3.39 7.01 1.42
C ALA A 60 -2.27 6.92 0.38
N GLY A 61 -1.45 5.87 0.42
CA GLY A 61 -0.41 5.60 -0.56
C GLY A 61 -0.97 5.43 -1.98
N LEU A 62 -2.09 4.72 -2.13
CA LEU A 62 -2.77 4.56 -3.42
C LEU A 62 -3.25 5.89 -3.99
N VAL A 63 -3.78 6.78 -3.15
CA VAL A 63 -4.14 8.15 -3.57
C VAL A 63 -2.90 8.91 -4.05
N MET A 64 -1.78 8.84 -3.31
CA MET A 64 -0.53 9.49 -3.72
C MET A 64 -0.02 8.92 -5.06
N LEU A 65 -0.02 7.60 -5.24
CA LEU A 65 0.37 6.94 -6.49
C LEU A 65 -0.55 7.33 -7.64
N ALA A 66 -1.86 7.41 -7.42
CA ALA A 66 -2.84 7.83 -8.42
C ALA A 66 -2.56 9.28 -8.88
N VAL A 67 -2.32 10.19 -7.93
CA VAL A 67 -1.94 11.58 -8.24
C VAL A 67 -0.62 11.63 -9.01
N MET A 68 0.38 10.81 -8.64
CA MET A 68 1.65 10.74 -9.39
C MET A 68 1.42 10.21 -10.80
N LEU A 69 0.64 9.15 -10.99
CA LEU A 69 0.32 8.59 -12.31
C LEU A 69 -0.39 9.63 -13.19
N LEU A 70 -1.41 10.33 -12.66
CA LEU A 70 -2.10 11.41 -13.37
C LEU A 70 -1.15 12.54 -13.79
N ARG A 71 -0.22 12.92 -12.91
CA ARG A 71 0.82 13.92 -13.21
C ARG A 71 1.81 13.41 -14.27
N ALA A 72 2.13 12.12 -14.29
CA ALA A 72 2.99 11.50 -15.31
C ALA A 72 2.32 11.45 -16.69
N LEU A 73 1.01 11.20 -16.73
CA LEU A 73 0.23 11.20 -17.97
C LEU A 73 0.11 12.62 -18.55
N ARG A 74 -0.02 13.65 -17.70
CA ARG A 74 -0.01 15.08 -18.12
C ARG A 74 1.37 15.63 -18.46
N GLY A 75 2.43 14.81 -18.42
CA GLY A 75 3.79 15.22 -18.78
C GLY A 75 4.47 16.15 -17.77
N HIS A 76 3.99 16.24 -16.52
CA HIS A 76 4.51 17.16 -15.52
C HIS A 76 5.88 16.75 -14.91
N PHE A 77 6.43 15.60 -15.29
CA PHE A 77 7.73 15.14 -14.80
C PHE A 77 8.85 15.44 -15.80
N THR A 78 9.67 16.43 -15.46
CA THR A 78 10.96 16.73 -16.10
C THR A 78 12.12 16.26 -15.22
N ALA A 79 13.34 16.16 -15.79
CA ALA A 79 14.58 15.68 -15.16
C ALA A 79 14.98 16.35 -13.81
N ARG A 80 14.26 17.39 -13.39
CA ARG A 80 14.51 18.18 -12.18
C ARG A 80 13.38 18.12 -11.15
N ARG A 81 12.23 17.51 -11.49
CA ARG A 81 11.01 17.50 -10.66
C ARG A 81 10.58 16.08 -10.28
N HIS A 82 11.52 15.25 -9.81
CA HIS A 82 11.23 13.87 -9.39
C HIS A 82 10.95 13.73 -7.88
N LEU A 83 11.25 14.77 -7.09
CA LEU A 83 11.17 14.70 -5.62
C LEU A 83 9.80 14.19 -5.13
N ALA A 84 8.71 14.60 -5.78
CA ALA A 84 7.38 14.11 -5.43
C ALA A 84 7.21 12.59 -5.65
N VAL A 85 7.73 12.06 -6.76
CA VAL A 85 7.70 10.62 -7.07
C VAL A 85 8.62 9.86 -6.11
N THR A 86 9.82 10.38 -5.85
CA THR A 86 10.76 9.79 -4.92
C THR A 86 10.19 9.73 -3.50
N ASN A 87 9.62 10.83 -2.99
CA ASN A 87 8.97 10.83 -1.68
C ASN A 87 7.77 9.89 -1.61
N THR A 88 6.98 9.80 -2.69
CA THR A 88 5.88 8.83 -2.77
C THR A 88 6.41 7.40 -2.75
N GLY A 89 7.54 7.13 -3.41
CA GLY A 89 8.21 5.84 -3.36
C GLY A 89 8.72 5.48 -1.96
N TRP A 90 9.33 6.44 -1.26
CA TRP A 90 9.75 6.24 0.15
C TRP A 90 8.56 5.98 1.07
N TYR A 91 7.45 6.70 0.89
CA TYR A 91 6.21 6.43 1.62
C TYR A 91 5.71 5.02 1.35
N TRP A 92 5.69 4.58 0.08
CA TRP A 92 5.25 3.24 -0.28
C TRP A 92 6.13 2.16 0.36
N HIS A 93 7.46 2.30 0.31
CA HIS A 93 8.39 1.37 0.96
C HIS A 93 8.23 1.34 2.48
N PHE A 94 7.96 2.47 3.13
CA PHE A 94 7.64 2.49 4.56
C PHE A 94 6.41 1.62 4.86
N VAL A 95 5.34 1.77 4.06
CA VAL A 95 4.12 0.97 4.21
C VAL A 95 4.44 -0.53 4.02
N ASP A 96 5.18 -0.89 2.97
CA ASP A 96 5.59 -2.29 2.72
C ASP A 96 6.38 -2.89 3.90
N VAL A 97 7.33 -2.14 4.46
CA VAL A 97 8.13 -2.59 5.61
C VAL A 97 7.25 -2.82 6.84
N VAL A 98 6.32 -1.90 7.14
CA VAL A 98 5.36 -2.09 8.24
C VAL A 98 4.52 -3.34 8.02
N TRP A 99 4.11 -3.62 6.78
CA TRP A 99 3.35 -4.84 6.47
C TRP A 99 4.14 -6.11 6.79
N LEU A 100 5.44 -6.16 6.50
CA LEU A 100 6.27 -7.32 6.84
C LEU A 100 6.26 -7.62 8.35
N PHE A 101 6.29 -6.59 9.18
CA PHE A 101 6.17 -6.76 10.63
C PHE A 101 4.77 -7.24 11.04
N VAL A 102 3.71 -6.61 10.51
CA VAL A 102 2.32 -7.00 10.80
C VAL A 102 2.05 -8.45 10.36
N PHE A 103 2.45 -8.82 9.15
CA PHE A 103 2.32 -10.17 8.62
C PHE A 103 3.05 -11.19 9.50
N THR A 104 4.31 -10.90 9.84
CA THR A 104 5.12 -11.81 10.66
C THR A 104 4.51 -12.00 12.05
N SER A 105 4.08 -10.92 12.70
CA SER A 105 3.54 -10.97 14.06
C SER A 105 2.14 -11.59 14.13
N LEU A 106 1.22 -11.16 13.27
CA LEU A 106 -0.19 -11.55 13.36
C LEU A 106 -0.55 -12.81 12.58
N TYR A 107 0.16 -13.10 11.49
CA TYR A 107 -0.16 -14.22 10.60
C TYR A 107 0.82 -15.38 10.67
N LEU A 108 2.12 -15.10 10.79
CA LEU A 108 3.15 -16.14 10.78
C LEU A 108 3.40 -16.70 12.19
N SER A 109 3.59 -15.83 13.20
CA SER A 109 3.94 -16.27 14.55
C SER A 109 2.93 -17.24 15.19
N PRO A 110 1.61 -17.08 15.03
CA PRO A 110 0.65 -18.03 15.61
C PRO A 110 0.57 -19.36 14.85
N ARG A 111 1.05 -19.42 13.60
CA ARG A 111 1.08 -20.64 12.77
C ARG A 111 2.36 -21.48 12.97
N LEU A 112 3.38 -20.91 13.61
CA LEU A 112 4.65 -21.57 13.93
C LEU A 112 4.65 -22.21 15.33
N ARG A 113 3.54 -22.07 16.07
CA ARG A 113 3.31 -22.71 17.37
C ARG A 113 2.27 -23.81 17.21
#